data_AF-A0A5N8VSD1-F1
#
_entry.id   AF-A0A5N8VSD1-F1
#
_cell.length_a   1.000
_cell.length_b   1.000
_cell.length_c   1.000
_cell.angle_alpha   90.00
_cell.angle_beta   90.00
_cell.angle_gamma   90.00
#
_symmetry.space_group_name_H-M   'P 1'
#
loop_
_entity.id
_entity.type
_entity.pdbx_description
1 polymer ?
#
loop_
_entity_poly.entity_id
_entity_poly.type
_entity_poly.pdbx_seq_one_letter_code
_entity_poly.pdbx_strand_id
1 'polypeptide(L)'
;MNGVAGVAGVHVVTATKDVAVLDMVDVEARCPDGEIATGGGWYLPGSTAQSYGATLHSNPIVSGTTPVGWTVGFMNGGYDPAYTAAVYAICAKAG
;
A
#
# COMPACT_ATOMS: atom_id res chain seq x y z
N MET A 1 -14.81 10.56 -19.51
CA MET A 1 -13.47 9.98 -19.34
C MET A 1 -13.57 8.54 -19.85
N ASN A 2 -13.02 8.25 -21.03
CA ASN A 2 -13.03 6.88 -21.54
C ASN A 2 -11.95 6.10 -20.79
N GLY A 3 -12.38 5.24 -19.86
CA GLY A 3 -11.48 4.32 -19.17
C GLY A 3 -10.84 3.38 -20.20
N VAL A 4 -9.52 3.28 -20.17
CA VAL A 4 -8.78 2.30 -20.96
C VAL A 4 -9.31 0.91 -20.58
N ALA A 5 -9.56 0.06 -21.58
CA ALA A 5 -10.00 -1.32 -21.35
C ALA A 5 -9.07 -1.98 -20.31
N GLY A 6 -9.64 -2.62 -19.28
CA GLY A 6 -8.88 -3.28 -18.24
C GLY A 6 -7.88 -4.25 -18.88
N VAL A 7 -6.59 -4.07 -18.57
CA VAL A 7 -5.55 -4.97 -19.06
C VAL A 7 -5.85 -6.35 -18.47
N ALA A 8 -6.15 -7.33 -19.32
CA ALA A 8 -6.39 -8.70 -18.88
C ALA A 8 -5.20 -9.18 -18.03
N GLY A 9 -5.47 -9.71 -16.83
CA GLY A 9 -4.44 -10.13 -15.89
C GLY A 9 -3.98 -9.07 -14.87
N VAL A 10 -4.61 -7.89 -14.83
CA VAL A 10 -4.38 -6.93 -13.73
C VAL A 10 -5.25 -7.25 -12.52
N HIS A 11 -4.65 -7.25 -11.33
CA HIS A 11 -5.36 -7.39 -10.07
C HIS A 11 -4.72 -6.56 -8.95
N VAL A 12 -5.44 -6.39 -7.84
CA VAL A 12 -4.97 -5.64 -6.68
C VAL A 12 -4.62 -6.61 -5.56
N VAL A 13 -3.44 -6.45 -4.98
CA VAL A 13 -3.06 -7.08 -3.71
C VAL A 13 -3.09 -6.03 -2.62
N THR A 14 -3.64 -6.39 -1.46
CA THR A 14 -3.76 -5.48 -0.32
C THR A 14 -3.18 -6.13 0.93
N ALA A 15 -2.42 -5.35 1.71
CA ALA A 15 -1.95 -5.72 3.04
C ALA A 15 -2.49 -4.70 4.05
N THR A 16 -2.88 -5.18 5.23
CA THR A 16 -3.33 -4.33 6.32
C THR A 16 -2.50 -4.56 7.57
N LYS A 17 -2.33 -3.52 8.38
CA LYS A 17 -1.65 -3.60 9.66
C LYS A 17 -2.23 -2.61 10.64
N ASP A 18 -2.39 -3.03 11.89
CA ASP A 18 -2.72 -2.10 12.98
C ASP A 18 -1.47 -1.35 13.42
N VAL A 19 -1.60 -0.03 13.55
CA VAL A 19 -0.58 0.90 14.01
C VAL A 19 -0.94 1.29 15.44
N ALA A 20 -0.22 0.73 16.40
CA ALA A 20 -0.43 1.00 17.82
C ALA A 20 -0.07 2.45 18.18
N VAL A 21 -0.53 2.92 19.33
CA VAL A 21 -0.21 4.25 19.85
C VAL A 21 1.32 4.35 20.08
N LEU A 22 1.93 5.45 19.64
CA LEU A 22 3.39 5.66 19.66
C LEU A 22 4.19 4.62 18.85
N ASP A 23 3.59 4.06 17.80
CA ASP A 23 4.21 3.07 16.93
C ASP A 23 4.50 3.64 15.52
N MET A 24 5.47 3.02 14.86
CA MET A 24 5.88 3.29 13.49
C MET A 24 6.02 1.96 12.76
N VAL A 25 5.32 1.80 11.63
CA VAL A 25 5.33 0.53 10.89
C VAL A 25 5.46 0.76 9.41
N ASP A 26 6.21 -0.13 8.76
CA ASP A 26 6.15 -0.34 7.33
C ASP A 26 5.18 -1.47 7.00
N VAL A 27 4.37 -1.24 5.96
CA VAL A 27 3.44 -2.23 5.42
C VAL A 27 3.74 -2.41 3.94
N GLU A 28 3.92 -3.67 3.55
CA GLU A 28 4.25 -4.03 2.17
C GLU A 28 3.10 -4.81 1.53
N ALA A 29 2.72 -4.39 0.33
CA ALA A 29 1.87 -5.16 -0.58
C ALA A 29 2.72 -5.59 -1.77
N ARG A 30 3.05 -6.88 -1.86
CA ARG A 30 3.91 -7.45 -2.92
C ARG A 30 3.09 -8.18 -3.97
N CYS A 31 3.43 -7.95 -5.22
CA CYS A 31 2.85 -8.72 -6.32
C CYS A 31 3.32 -10.17 -6.27
N PRO A 32 2.50 -11.13 -6.71
CA PRO A 32 2.91 -12.52 -6.83
C PRO A 32 4.12 -12.69 -7.76
N ASP A 33 4.82 -13.81 -7.61
CA ASP A 33 5.96 -14.14 -8.48
C ASP A 33 5.56 -14.14 -9.97
N GLY A 34 6.44 -13.57 -10.81
CA GLY A 34 6.18 -13.41 -12.24
C GLY A 34 5.29 -12.23 -12.61
N GLU A 35 4.97 -11.36 -11.64
CA GLU A 35 4.19 -10.14 -11.87
C GLU A 35 4.97 -8.88 -11.48
N ILE A 36 4.55 -7.76 -12.07
CA ILE A 36 5.11 -6.44 -11.82
C ILE A 36 4.05 -5.54 -11.21
N ALA A 37 4.48 -4.65 -10.33
CA ALA A 37 3.64 -3.56 -9.85
C ALA A 37 3.59 -2.45 -10.90
N THR A 38 2.39 -2.14 -11.36
CA THR A 38 2.12 -1.01 -12.27
C THR A 38 1.72 0.27 -11.53
N GLY A 39 1.49 0.15 -10.23
CA GLY A 39 1.18 1.23 -9.33
C GLY A 39 0.89 0.69 -7.93
N GLY A 40 0.62 1.59 -7.00
CA GLY A 40 0.25 1.24 -5.64
C GLY A 40 -0.05 2.48 -4.83
N GLY A 41 -0.41 2.26 -3.58
CA GLY A 41 -0.73 3.34 -2.66
C GLY A 41 -1.24 2.81 -1.34
N TRP A 42 -1.94 3.67 -0.63
CA TRP A 42 -2.52 3.35 0.66
C TRP A 42 -3.86 4.02 0.84
N TYR A 43 -4.60 3.54 1.82
CA TYR A 43 -5.76 4.19 2.38
C TYR A 43 -5.90 3.80 3.85
N LEU A 44 -6.66 4.59 4.61
CA LEU A 44 -7.02 4.26 5.99
C LEU A 44 -8.50 3.85 6.01
N PRO A 45 -8.83 2.58 6.29
CA PRO A 45 -10.22 2.11 6.25
C PRO A 45 -11.13 2.76 7.29
N GLY A 46 -10.58 3.22 8.42
CA GLY A 46 -11.32 3.91 9.48
C GLY A 46 -11.29 5.42 9.33
N SER A 47 -12.45 6.08 9.39
CA SER A 47 -12.61 7.53 9.23
C SER A 47 -11.86 8.36 10.28
N THR A 48 -11.62 7.81 11.48
CA THR A 48 -10.90 8.47 12.57
C THR A 48 -9.38 8.41 12.42
N ALA A 49 -8.86 7.53 11.56
CA ALA A 49 -7.42 7.29 11.42
C ALA A 49 -6.68 8.46 10.76
N GLN A 50 -7.34 9.25 9.89
CA GLN A 50 -6.73 10.38 9.19
C GLN A 50 -6.35 11.55 10.12
N SER A 51 -6.96 11.65 11.30
CA SER A 51 -6.65 12.73 12.26
C SER A 51 -5.35 12.48 13.03
N TYR A 52 -4.84 11.25 13.04
CA TYR A 52 -3.76 10.80 13.92
C TYR A 52 -2.63 10.07 13.20
N GLY A 53 -2.95 9.40 12.09
CA GLY A 53 -2.01 8.68 11.27
C GLY A 53 -1.36 9.58 10.23
N ALA A 54 -0.03 9.69 10.26
CA ALA A 54 0.73 10.30 9.18
C ALA A 54 1.36 9.21 8.31
N THR A 55 1.31 9.39 7.00
CA THR A 55 2.14 8.61 6.08
C THR A 55 3.50 9.27 5.92
N LEU A 56 4.54 8.52 6.26
CA LEU A 56 5.92 8.97 6.22
C LEU A 56 6.48 8.90 4.79
N HIS A 57 6.15 7.83 4.07
CA HIS A 57 6.51 7.63 2.68
C HIS A 57 5.54 6.67 1.99
N SER A 58 5.55 6.67 0.66
CA SER A 58 4.78 5.76 -0.18
C SER A 58 5.54 5.55 -1.48
N ASN A 59 6.20 4.38 -1.61
CA ASN A 59 7.16 4.12 -2.68
C ASN A 59 6.95 2.74 -3.31
N PRO A 60 7.31 2.55 -4.59
CA PRO A 60 7.41 1.22 -5.17
C PRO A 60 8.49 0.41 -4.46
N ILE A 61 8.22 -0.88 -4.25
CA ILE A 61 9.26 -1.85 -3.92
C ILE A 61 9.91 -2.27 -5.24
N VAL A 62 11.23 -2.15 -5.36
CA VAL A 62 11.96 -2.44 -6.59
C VAL A 62 12.84 -3.67 -6.47
N SER A 63 12.81 -4.53 -7.49
CA SER A 63 13.80 -5.58 -7.73
C SER A 63 14.63 -5.16 -8.95
N GLY A 64 15.84 -4.65 -8.70
CA GLY A 64 16.59 -3.91 -9.71
C GLY A 64 15.85 -2.63 -10.11
N THR A 65 15.41 -2.54 -11.37
CA THR A 65 14.60 -1.42 -11.89
C THR A 65 13.13 -1.75 -12.04
N THR A 66 12.72 -2.97 -11.69
CA THR A 66 11.35 -3.46 -11.88
C THR A 66 10.56 -3.31 -10.59
N PRO A 67 9.44 -2.57 -10.57
CA PRO A 67 8.56 -2.52 -9.40
C PRO A 67 7.88 -3.88 -9.20
N VAL A 68 7.94 -4.41 -7.98
CA VAL A 68 7.39 -5.71 -7.57
C VAL A 68 6.39 -5.60 -6.41
N GLY A 69 6.07 -4.38 -6.00
CA GLY A 69 5.11 -4.11 -4.95
C GLY A 69 5.09 -2.65 -4.55
N TRP A 70 4.45 -2.38 -3.42
CA TRP A 70 4.36 -1.05 -2.83
C TRP A 70 4.61 -1.11 -1.33
N THR A 71 5.33 -0.12 -0.80
CA THR A 71 5.61 0.02 0.63
C THR A 71 5.23 1.40 1.13
N VAL A 72 4.58 1.44 2.30
CA VAL A 72 4.13 2.67 2.93
C VAL A 72 4.46 2.61 4.42
N GLY A 73 5.12 3.67 4.87
CA GLY A 73 5.44 3.89 6.27
C GLY A 73 4.32 4.69 6.94
N PHE A 74 3.83 4.19 8.07
CA PHE A 74 2.78 4.79 8.87
C PHE A 74 3.29 5.10 10.28
N MET A 75 2.84 6.21 10.85
CA MET A 75 3.13 6.60 12.22
C MET A 75 1.84 6.96 12.95
N ASN A 76 1.70 6.44 14.17
CA ASN A 76 0.78 6.99 15.16
C ASN A 76 1.55 7.79 16.21
N GLY A 77 1.46 9.11 16.16
CA GLY A 77 2.23 10.04 17.01
C GLY A 77 1.80 10.09 18.50
N GLY A 78 0.94 9.19 18.97
CA GLY A 78 0.55 9.10 20.38
C GLY A 78 -0.92 9.39 20.68
N TYR A 79 -1.77 9.34 19.66
CA TYR A 79 -3.21 9.47 19.85
C TYR A 79 -3.87 8.09 19.92
N ASP A 80 -4.62 7.86 21.00
CA ASP A 80 -5.52 6.71 21.15
C ASP A 80 -6.81 6.97 20.35
N PRO A 81 -7.32 6.01 19.57
CA PRO A 81 -6.91 4.60 19.49
C PRO A 81 -5.87 4.26 18.42
N ALA A 82 -5.37 3.02 18.50
CA ALA A 82 -4.71 2.38 17.37
C ALA A 82 -5.61 2.43 16.12
N TYR A 83 -4.99 2.48 14.95
CA TYR A 83 -5.72 2.50 13.67
C TYR A 83 -5.19 1.43 12.71
N THR A 84 -6.05 0.94 11.84
CA THR A 84 -5.64 0.03 10.76
C THR A 84 -5.18 0.84 9.55
N ALA A 85 -4.00 0.54 9.06
CA ALA A 85 -3.46 1.02 7.79
C ALA A 85 -3.65 -0.04 6.70
N ALA A 86 -3.91 0.39 5.46
CA ALA A 86 -3.99 -0.49 4.30
C ALA A 86 -3.04 0.01 3.19
N VAL A 87 -2.28 -0.91 2.62
CA VAL A 87 -1.40 -0.69 1.46
C VAL A 87 -1.85 -1.60 0.34
N TYR A 88 -1.83 -1.10 -0.88
CA TYR A 88 -2.15 -1.90 -2.05
C TYR A 88 -1.10 -1.74 -3.16
N ALA A 89 -0.94 -2.79 -3.96
CA ALA A 89 -0.21 -2.76 -5.22
C ALA A 89 -1.12 -3.27 -6.35
N ILE A 90 -0.98 -2.66 -7.52
CA ILE A 90 -1.69 -3.03 -8.76
C ILE A 90 -0.75 -3.91 -9.57
N CYS A 91 -1.02 -5.21 -9.58
CA CYS A 91 -0.16 -6.23 -10.15
C CYS A 91 -0.63 -6.62 -11.55
N ALA A 92 0.33 -6.85 -12.44
CA ALA A 92 0.10 -7.31 -13.80
C ALA A 92 1.15 -8.36 -14.16
N LYS A 93 0.79 -9.33 -15.02
CA LYS A 93 1.78 -10.23 -15.62
C LYS A 93 2.86 -9.44 -16.36
N ALA A 94 4.12 -9.81 -16.14
CA ALA A 94 5.20 -9.34 -17.00
C ALA A 94 4.92 -9.86 -18.43
N GLY A 95 4.86 -8.94 -19.40
CA GLY A 95 4.67 -9.26 -20.82
C GLY A 95 5.91 -9.88 -21.46
#